data_AF-A0A6N2UEQ5-F1
#
_entry.id   AF-A0A6N2UEQ5-F1
#
_cell.length_a   1.000
_cell.length_b   1.000
_cell.length_c   1.000
_cell.angle_alpha   90.00
_cell.angle_beta   90.00
_cell.angle_gamma   90.00
#
_symmetry.space_group_name_H-M   'P 1'
#
loop_
_entity.id
_entity.type
_entity.pdbx_description
1 polymer ?
#
loop_
_entity_poly.entity_id
_entity_poly.type
_entity_poly.pdbx_seq_one_letter_code
_entity_poly.pdbx_strand_id
1 'polypeptide(L)'
;MSFKDELNASTRNPSEVREEKMNEEFTKGYHAAQGLHYCIKQELLKNVNNGNYRQTGSNKYVECYIGKSSGNSLDLHLIEDFGGFHLEYSQNRTPGGWFRNPTYSVSARYTCSNRKYYEGFLYGMKELENEDGIHAKLIAIYESMDRHRYEFDPFIGTTIDQMFFYIQKCNLYVKASVTY
;
A
#
# COMPACT_ATOMS: atom_id res chain seq x y z
N MET A 1 12.69 50.42 -4.18
CA MET A 1 11.54 49.56 -3.86
C MET A 1 11.79 49.00 -2.47
N SER A 2 10.84 49.11 -1.54
CA SER A 2 11.03 48.58 -0.18
C SER A 2 10.62 47.10 -0.12
N PHE A 3 11.16 46.35 0.84
CA PHE A 3 10.75 44.96 1.07
C PHE A 3 9.25 44.81 1.33
N LYS A 4 8.61 45.84 1.93
CA LYS A 4 7.15 45.90 2.06
C LYS A 4 6.43 46.01 0.71
N ASP A 5 7.00 46.73 -0.25
CA ASP A 5 6.44 46.85 -1.59
C ASP A 5 6.56 45.52 -2.37
N GLU A 6 7.65 44.77 -2.15
CA GLU A 6 7.83 43.41 -2.71
C GLU A 6 6.84 42.40 -2.09
N LEU A 7 6.60 42.48 -0.77
CA LEU A 7 5.60 41.65 -0.09
C LEU A 7 4.18 41.97 -0.57
N ASN A 8 3.84 43.24 -0.74
CA ASN A 8 2.53 43.66 -1.23
C ASN A 8 2.33 43.34 -2.73
N ALA A 9 3.39 43.38 -3.53
CA ALA A 9 3.35 42.95 -4.93
C ALA A 9 3.21 41.42 -5.07
N SER A 10 3.64 40.65 -4.07
CA SER A 10 3.57 39.18 -4.06
C SER A 10 2.40 38.59 -3.26
N THR A 11 1.53 39.43 -2.67
CA THR A 11 0.34 38.99 -1.94
C THR A 11 -0.69 38.34 -2.88
N ARG A 12 -0.51 37.06 -3.14
CA ARG A 12 -1.54 36.18 -3.71
C ARG A 12 -2.64 35.94 -2.70
N ASN A 13 -3.88 35.78 -3.17
CA ASN A 13 -5.01 35.43 -2.33
C ASN A 13 -4.78 34.05 -1.68
N PRO A 14 -4.78 33.94 -0.34
CA PRO A 14 -4.51 32.67 0.34
C PRO A 14 -5.46 31.53 -0.03
N SER A 15 -6.70 31.85 -0.45
CA SER A 15 -7.69 30.84 -0.85
C SER A 15 -7.37 30.20 -2.21
N GLU A 16 -7.00 31.01 -3.20
CA GLU A 16 -6.56 30.55 -4.53
C GLU A 16 -5.30 29.70 -4.42
N VAL A 17 -4.31 30.15 -3.64
CA VAL A 17 -3.07 29.37 -3.40
C VAL A 17 -3.37 28.03 -2.73
N ARG A 18 -4.40 27.96 -1.87
CA ARG A 18 -4.80 26.71 -1.22
C ARG A 18 -5.46 25.76 -2.21
N GLU A 19 -6.32 26.26 -3.09
CA GLU A 19 -6.99 25.46 -4.11
C GLU A 19 -6.01 24.94 -5.18
N GLU A 20 -5.08 25.78 -5.65
CA GLU A 20 -3.97 25.38 -6.53
C GLU A 20 -3.18 24.22 -5.90
N LYS A 21 -2.75 24.38 -4.64
CA LYS A 21 -2.05 23.33 -3.90
C LYS A 21 -2.87 22.05 -3.76
N MET A 22 -4.18 22.15 -3.51
CA MET A 22 -5.03 20.97 -3.40
C MET A 22 -5.14 20.20 -4.72
N ASN A 23 -5.21 20.89 -5.85
CA ASN A 23 -5.19 20.29 -7.18
C ASN A 23 -3.82 19.68 -7.52
N GLU A 24 -2.73 20.36 -7.16
CA GLU A 24 -1.37 19.83 -7.33
C GLU A 24 -1.18 18.52 -6.54
N GLU A 25 -1.59 18.49 -5.27
CA GLU A 25 -1.44 17.30 -4.43
C GLU A 25 -2.29 16.12 -4.92
N PHE A 26 -3.52 16.38 -5.39
CA PHE A 26 -4.32 15.35 -6.06
C PHE A 26 -3.59 14.79 -7.29
N THR A 27 -3.07 15.68 -8.13
CA THR A 27 -2.36 15.30 -9.37
C THR A 27 -1.10 14.49 -9.07
N LYS A 28 -0.35 14.84 -8.02
CA LYS A 28 0.80 14.05 -7.53
C LYS A 28 0.39 12.63 -7.12
N GLY A 29 -0.67 12.50 -6.32
CA GLY A 29 -1.18 11.20 -5.90
C GLY A 29 -1.61 10.33 -7.08
N TYR A 30 -2.29 10.95 -8.05
CA TYR A 30 -2.69 10.29 -9.30
C TYR A 30 -1.48 9.79 -10.11
N HIS A 31 -0.47 10.63 -10.34
CA HIS A 31 0.74 10.22 -11.06
C HIS A 31 1.50 9.10 -10.34
N ALA A 32 1.50 9.10 -9.01
CA ALA A 32 2.13 8.05 -8.24
C ALA A 32 1.42 6.69 -8.42
N ALA A 33 0.08 6.68 -8.46
CA ALA A 33 -0.69 5.48 -8.83
C ALA A 33 -0.36 5.00 -10.25
N GLN A 34 -0.24 5.91 -11.22
CA GLN A 34 0.13 5.56 -12.60
C GLN A 34 1.55 4.95 -12.68
N GLY A 35 2.50 5.42 -11.89
CA GLY A 35 3.82 4.79 -11.76
C GLY A 35 3.72 3.35 -11.23
N LEU A 36 2.85 3.12 -10.25
CA LEU A 36 2.60 1.80 -9.68
C LEU A 36 1.88 0.86 -10.67
N HIS A 37 0.98 1.38 -11.53
CA HIS A 37 0.32 0.59 -12.57
C HIS A 37 1.35 -0.11 -13.48
N TYR A 38 2.37 0.62 -13.92
CA TYR A 38 3.43 0.05 -14.74
C TYR A 38 4.14 -1.10 -14.02
N CYS A 39 4.51 -0.93 -12.75
CA CYS A 39 5.14 -1.97 -11.95
C CYS A 39 4.25 -3.22 -11.81
N ILE A 40 2.95 -3.04 -11.55
CA ILE A 40 1.98 -4.13 -11.44
C ILE A 40 1.91 -4.92 -12.75
N LYS A 41 1.71 -4.23 -13.88
CA LYS A 41 1.58 -4.87 -15.19
C LYS A 41 2.84 -5.68 -15.56
N GLN A 42 4.02 -5.14 -15.29
CA GLN A 42 5.29 -5.82 -15.53
C GLN A 42 5.44 -7.09 -14.67
N GLU A 43 5.12 -7.03 -13.38
CA GLU A 43 5.27 -8.20 -12.50
C GLU A 43 4.22 -9.29 -12.80
N LEU A 44 2.98 -8.91 -13.15
CA LEU A 44 1.96 -9.85 -13.62
C LEU A 44 2.43 -10.56 -14.90
N LEU A 45 2.93 -9.81 -15.89
CA LEU A 45 3.43 -10.37 -17.14
C LEU A 45 4.62 -11.31 -16.90
N LYS A 46 5.54 -10.93 -16.03
CA LYS A 46 6.66 -11.77 -15.60
C LYS A 46 6.19 -13.07 -14.95
N ASN A 47 5.18 -13.00 -14.08
CA ASN A 47 4.58 -14.20 -13.47
C ASN A 47 3.96 -15.12 -14.53
N VAL A 48 3.23 -14.57 -15.50
CA VAL A 48 2.68 -15.35 -16.61
C VAL A 48 3.79 -16.02 -17.44
N ASN A 49 4.83 -15.27 -17.82
CA ASN A 49 5.95 -15.79 -18.60
C ASN A 49 6.73 -16.90 -17.88
N ASN A 50 6.76 -16.86 -16.54
CA ASN A 50 7.39 -17.88 -15.71
C ASN A 50 6.46 -19.08 -15.41
N GLY A 51 5.22 -19.08 -15.90
CA GLY A 51 4.24 -20.12 -15.59
C GLY A 51 3.60 -20.01 -14.20
N ASN A 52 3.78 -18.89 -13.50
CA ASN A 52 3.24 -18.64 -12.16
C ASN A 52 1.79 -18.13 -12.24
N TYR A 53 0.87 -18.99 -12.68
CA TYR A 53 -0.56 -18.71 -12.72
C TYR A 53 -1.38 -19.96 -12.40
N ARG A 54 -2.61 -19.78 -11.96
CA ARG A 54 -3.59 -20.87 -11.77
C ARG A 54 -4.48 -20.93 -13.00
N GLN A 55 -4.76 -22.14 -13.50
CA GLN A 55 -5.66 -22.33 -14.63
C GLN A 55 -6.87 -23.16 -14.22
N THR A 56 -8.06 -22.64 -14.52
CA THR A 56 -9.33 -23.34 -14.33
C THR A 56 -10.11 -23.30 -15.64
N GLY A 57 -10.07 -24.41 -16.38
CA GLY A 57 -10.63 -24.46 -17.73
C GLY A 57 -9.87 -23.56 -18.71
N SER A 58 -10.59 -22.65 -19.37
CA SER A 58 -10.00 -21.63 -20.26
C SER A 58 -9.39 -20.44 -19.52
N ASN A 59 -9.77 -20.23 -18.25
CA ASN A 59 -9.43 -19.02 -17.52
C ASN A 59 -8.10 -19.18 -16.80
N LYS A 60 -7.27 -18.13 -16.85
CA LYS A 60 -6.00 -18.03 -16.14
C LYS A 60 -6.09 -16.93 -15.10
N TYR A 61 -5.70 -17.25 -13.88
CA TYR A 61 -5.60 -16.31 -12.77
C TYR A 61 -4.14 -16.11 -12.42
N VAL A 62 -3.69 -14.86 -12.45
CA VAL A 62 -2.35 -14.47 -12.02
C VAL A 62 -2.45 -13.41 -10.93
N GLU A 63 -1.57 -13.52 -9.94
CA GLU A 63 -1.45 -12.55 -8.85
C GLU A 63 0.01 -12.13 -8.67
N CYS A 64 0.23 -10.91 -8.20
CA CYS A 64 1.54 -10.41 -7.80
C CYS A 64 1.45 -9.58 -6.52
N TYR A 65 2.60 -9.41 -5.88
CA TYR A 65 2.76 -8.63 -4.67
C TYR A 65 3.82 -7.56 -4.93
N ILE A 66 3.43 -6.30 -4.91
CA ILE A 66 4.33 -5.16 -5.08
C ILE A 66 4.54 -4.51 -3.70
N GLY A 67 5.78 -4.43 -3.24
CA GLY A 67 6.12 -3.81 -1.94
C GLY A 67 7.61 -3.96 -1.64
N LYS A 68 8.03 -3.63 -0.42
CA LYS A 68 9.45 -3.71 -0.04
C LYS A 68 9.93 -5.16 -0.14
N SER A 69 10.68 -5.45 -1.20
CA SER A 69 11.19 -6.79 -1.48
C SER A 69 12.32 -7.12 -0.51
N SER A 70 12.20 -8.21 0.23
CA SER A 70 13.37 -8.91 0.74
C SER A 70 14.07 -9.60 -0.44
N GLY A 71 14.86 -8.83 -1.20
CA GLY A 71 15.97 -9.39 -1.96
C GLY A 71 15.80 -9.61 -3.47
N ASN A 72 15.01 -8.81 -4.20
CA ASN A 72 15.22 -8.68 -5.66
C ASN A 72 14.89 -7.28 -6.22
N SER A 73 15.97 -6.58 -6.57
CA SER A 73 16.23 -5.62 -7.65
C SER A 73 15.31 -4.42 -7.96
N LEU A 74 14.34 -4.07 -7.11
CA LEU A 74 13.87 -2.69 -6.99
C LEU A 74 13.68 -2.41 -5.51
N ASP A 75 14.75 -1.92 -4.87
CA ASP A 75 14.83 -1.52 -3.46
C ASP A 75 14.05 -0.22 -3.20
N LEU A 76 12.88 -0.09 -3.85
CA LEU A 76 11.98 1.01 -3.61
C LEU A 76 11.05 0.61 -2.48
N HIS A 77 10.94 1.48 -1.50
CA HIS A 77 9.84 1.43 -0.56
C HIS A 77 8.58 1.89 -1.31
N LEU A 78 8.19 1.25 -2.41
CA LEU A 78 7.24 1.77 -3.40
C LEU A 78 5.96 2.35 -2.78
N ILE A 79 5.49 1.78 -1.68
CA ILE A 79 4.26 2.24 -1.03
C ILE A 79 4.51 3.41 -0.07
N GLU A 80 5.66 3.46 0.58
CA GLU A 80 6.06 4.63 1.38
C GLU A 80 6.51 5.78 0.45
N ASP A 81 7.20 5.45 -0.65
CA ASP A 81 7.75 6.36 -1.66
C ASP A 81 6.68 6.91 -2.63
N PHE A 82 5.75 6.08 -3.13
CA PHE A 82 4.67 6.48 -4.07
C PHE A 82 3.33 6.69 -3.38
N GLY A 83 3.15 6.24 -2.14
CA GLY A 83 1.87 6.39 -1.46
C GLY A 83 1.86 7.45 -0.38
N GLY A 84 3.04 7.90 0.06
CA GLY A 84 3.16 8.71 1.27
C GLY A 84 2.55 8.02 2.49
N PHE A 85 2.48 6.68 2.46
CA PHE A 85 1.88 5.88 3.51
C PHE A 85 2.94 5.53 4.55
N HIS A 86 2.68 5.89 5.81
CA HIS A 86 3.49 5.44 6.93
C HIS A 86 2.79 4.29 7.63
N LEU A 87 3.43 3.12 7.71
CA LEU A 87 2.89 1.95 8.38
C LEU A 87 3.30 1.93 9.86
N GLU A 88 2.32 1.93 10.73
CA GLU A 88 2.47 1.64 12.16
C GLU A 88 1.86 0.29 12.45
N TYR A 89 2.59 -0.59 13.13
CA TYR A 89 2.02 -1.86 13.60
C TYR A 89 2.14 -1.98 15.11
N SER A 90 1.14 -2.64 15.69
CA SER A 90 1.10 -2.95 17.11
C SER A 90 0.84 -4.43 17.31
N GLN A 91 1.48 -4.97 18.33
CA GLN A 91 1.29 -6.32 18.80
C GLN A 91 0.75 -6.25 20.22
N ASN A 92 -0.39 -6.91 20.46
CA ASN A 92 -0.91 -7.08 21.80
C ASN A 92 -0.88 -8.55 22.18
N ARG A 93 -0.45 -8.83 23.41
CA ARG A 93 -0.52 -10.16 24.01
C ARG A 93 -1.67 -10.16 25.00
N THR A 94 -2.66 -11.01 24.77
CA THR A 94 -3.70 -11.30 25.74
C THR A 94 -3.22 -12.48 26.59
N PRO A 95 -3.00 -12.29 27.91
CA PRO A 95 -2.57 -13.38 28.78
C PRO A 95 -3.59 -14.53 28.77
N GLY A 96 -3.07 -15.76 28.72
CA GLY A 96 -3.87 -16.96 28.90
C GLY A 96 -4.26 -17.16 30.38
N GLY A 97 -5.41 -17.79 30.61
CA GLY A 97 -5.82 -18.26 31.95
C GLY A 97 -5.31 -19.68 32.23
N TRP A 98 -5.73 -20.28 33.36
CA TRP A 98 -5.29 -21.63 33.78
C TRP A 98 -5.51 -22.76 32.76
N PHE A 99 -6.42 -22.60 31.80
CA PHE A 99 -6.72 -23.59 30.76
C PHE A 99 -6.64 -23.02 29.34
N ARG A 100 -6.05 -21.84 29.14
CA ARG A 100 -5.96 -21.21 27.82
C ARG A 100 -4.55 -20.72 27.57
N ASN A 101 -4.06 -20.99 26.37
CA ASN A 101 -2.83 -20.39 25.89
C ASN A 101 -3.01 -18.86 25.74
N PRO A 102 -1.94 -18.08 25.91
CA PRO A 102 -1.97 -16.67 25.54
C PRO A 102 -2.25 -16.52 24.05
N THR A 103 -3.01 -15.50 23.69
CA THR A 103 -3.26 -15.13 22.29
C THR A 103 -2.53 -13.84 21.93
N TYR A 104 -2.15 -13.73 20.67
CA TYR A 104 -1.48 -12.56 20.14
C TYR A 104 -2.32 -11.93 19.04
N SER A 105 -2.60 -10.63 19.15
CA SER A 105 -3.27 -9.88 18.09
C SER A 105 -2.31 -8.91 17.44
N VAL A 106 -2.45 -8.79 16.11
CA VAL A 106 -1.62 -7.92 15.28
C VAL A 106 -2.54 -6.97 14.54
N SER A 107 -2.27 -5.68 14.68
CA SER A 107 -2.90 -4.68 13.83
C SER A 107 -1.83 -3.81 13.21
N ALA A 108 -2.03 -3.44 11.96
CA ALA A 108 -1.13 -2.55 11.24
C ALA A 108 -1.96 -1.45 10.61
N ARG A 109 -1.82 -0.22 11.08
CA ARG A 109 -2.48 0.95 10.51
C ARG A 109 -1.51 1.66 9.60
N TYR A 110 -2.01 2.26 8.53
CA TYR A 110 -1.22 3.20 7.77
C TYR A 110 -1.81 4.60 7.85
N THR A 111 -0.95 5.60 7.80
CA THR A 111 -1.35 7.01 7.74
C THR A 111 -0.87 7.62 6.44
N CYS A 112 -1.71 8.45 5.82
CA CYS A 112 -1.32 9.34 4.73
C CYS A 112 -1.57 10.77 5.23
N SER A 113 -0.51 11.56 5.37
CA SER A 113 -0.59 12.92 5.93
C SER A 113 -1.31 13.90 5.00
N ASN A 114 -1.42 13.56 3.71
CA ASN A 114 -2.10 14.39 2.71
C ASN A 114 -3.34 13.69 2.13
N ARG A 115 -4.52 14.13 2.56
CA ARG A 115 -5.80 13.59 2.09
C ARG A 115 -6.01 13.76 0.58
N LYS A 116 -5.61 14.89 -0.01
CA LYS A 116 -5.82 15.13 -1.45
C LYS A 116 -4.94 14.23 -2.31
N TYR A 117 -3.72 14.02 -1.87
CA TYR A 117 -2.84 13.00 -2.42
C TYR A 117 -3.47 11.60 -2.37
N TYR A 118 -3.99 11.20 -1.21
CA TYR A 118 -4.65 9.92 -1.04
C TYR A 118 -5.86 9.74 -1.97
N GLU A 119 -6.69 10.78 -2.11
CA GLU A 119 -7.84 10.79 -3.02
C GLU A 119 -7.39 10.61 -4.48
N GLY A 120 -6.34 11.31 -4.92
CA GLY A 120 -5.77 11.14 -6.27
C GLY A 120 -5.17 9.76 -6.51
N PHE A 121 -4.48 9.21 -5.51
CA PHE A 121 -3.91 7.87 -5.57
C PHE A 121 -5.00 6.78 -5.69
N LEU A 122 -6.03 6.84 -4.85
CA LEU A 122 -7.16 5.91 -4.93
C LEU A 122 -7.91 6.02 -6.25
N TYR A 123 -8.06 7.24 -6.77
CA TYR A 123 -8.68 7.47 -8.07
C TYR A 123 -7.89 6.76 -9.18
N GLY A 124 -6.57 6.96 -9.24
CA GLY A 124 -5.71 6.28 -10.22
C GLY A 124 -5.79 4.75 -10.10
N MET A 125 -5.66 4.21 -8.88
CA MET A 125 -5.73 2.76 -8.67
C MET A 125 -7.07 2.14 -9.12
N LYS A 126 -8.17 2.89 -9.07
CA LYS A 126 -9.48 2.44 -9.57
C LYS A 126 -9.54 2.37 -11.10
N GLU A 127 -8.79 3.22 -11.80
CA GLU A 127 -8.72 3.15 -13.26
C GLU A 127 -8.08 1.84 -13.73
N LEU A 128 -7.07 1.34 -13.01
CA LEU A 128 -6.44 0.04 -13.30
C LEU A 128 -7.46 -1.12 -13.31
N GLU A 129 -8.43 -1.09 -12.39
CA GLU A 129 -9.52 -2.07 -12.36
C GLU A 129 -10.49 -1.88 -13.51
N ASN A 130 -10.87 -0.63 -13.82
CA ASN A 130 -11.86 -0.33 -14.86
C ASN A 130 -11.32 -0.59 -16.28
N GLU A 131 -10.05 -0.30 -16.53
CA GLU A 131 -9.44 -0.35 -17.86
C GLU A 131 -8.86 -1.72 -18.18
N ASP A 132 -8.15 -2.33 -17.23
CA ASP A 132 -7.41 -3.58 -17.46
C ASP A 132 -8.02 -4.79 -16.75
N GLY A 133 -9.09 -4.60 -15.94
CA GLY A 133 -9.66 -5.69 -15.13
C GLY A 133 -8.72 -6.19 -14.03
N ILE A 134 -7.69 -5.42 -13.68
CA ILE A 134 -6.71 -5.78 -12.65
C ILE A 134 -7.22 -5.28 -11.30
N HIS A 135 -7.59 -6.20 -10.42
CA HIS A 135 -7.98 -5.87 -9.07
C HIS A 135 -6.75 -5.68 -8.19
N ALA A 136 -6.58 -4.49 -7.62
CA ALA A 136 -5.46 -4.15 -6.74
C ALA A 136 -5.94 -3.68 -5.36
N LYS A 137 -5.29 -4.15 -4.30
CA LYS A 137 -5.59 -3.73 -2.92
C LYS A 137 -4.33 -3.64 -2.07
N LEU A 138 -4.35 -2.74 -1.10
CA LEU A 138 -3.33 -2.67 -0.06
C LEU A 138 -3.56 -3.78 0.96
N ILE A 139 -2.50 -4.51 1.28
CA ILE A 139 -2.48 -5.54 2.32
C ILE A 139 -1.24 -5.34 3.20
N ALA A 140 -1.37 -5.65 4.48
CA ALA A 140 -0.22 -5.81 5.35
C ALA A 140 0.20 -7.28 5.31
N ILE A 141 1.51 -7.50 5.22
CA ILE A 141 2.09 -8.84 5.33
C ILE A 141 3.05 -8.85 6.50
N TYR A 142 2.79 -9.78 7.41
CA TYR A 142 3.72 -10.19 8.45
C TYR A 142 4.35 -11.53 8.08
N GLU A 143 5.67 -11.61 8.18
CA GLU A 143 6.43 -12.85 8.02
C GLU A 143 6.98 -13.27 9.39
N SER A 144 6.57 -14.45 9.85
CA SER A 144 6.99 -14.99 11.13
C SER A 144 8.39 -15.60 11.05
N MET A 145 8.97 -15.88 12.22
CA MET A 145 10.30 -16.49 12.35
C MET A 145 10.40 -17.85 11.66
N ASP A 146 9.31 -18.62 11.65
CA ASP A 146 9.16 -19.90 10.97
C ASP A 146 8.72 -19.75 9.50
N ARG A 147 8.83 -18.54 8.94
CA ARG A 147 8.53 -18.19 7.54
C ARG A 147 7.07 -18.39 7.13
N HIS A 148 6.14 -18.45 8.08
CA HIS A 148 4.72 -18.34 7.75
C HIS A 148 4.40 -16.89 7.38
N ARG A 149 3.63 -16.73 6.30
CA ARG A 149 3.16 -15.43 5.83
C ARG A 149 1.71 -15.23 6.22
N TYR A 150 1.47 -14.15 6.96
CA TYR A 150 0.15 -13.72 7.37
C TYR A 150 -0.22 -12.47 6.58
N GLU A 151 -1.15 -12.62 5.64
CA GLU A 151 -1.75 -11.53 4.89
C GLU A 151 -2.99 -11.03 5.63
N PHE A 152 -3.11 -9.72 5.82
CA PHE A 152 -4.31 -9.14 6.41
C PHE A 152 -4.61 -7.75 5.86
N ASP A 153 -5.88 -7.37 5.97
CA ASP A 153 -6.29 -6.00 5.67
C ASP A 153 -5.75 -5.07 6.77
N PRO A 154 -4.97 -4.03 6.44
CA PRO A 154 -4.41 -3.13 7.44
C PRO A 154 -5.50 -2.38 8.24
N PHE A 155 -6.65 -2.05 7.65
CA PHE A 155 -7.71 -1.36 8.37
C PHE A 155 -8.44 -2.25 9.38
N ILE A 156 -8.60 -3.53 9.06
CA ILE A 156 -9.32 -4.49 9.90
C ILE A 156 -8.38 -5.15 10.93
N GLY A 157 -7.13 -5.40 10.54
CA GLY A 157 -6.16 -6.15 11.34
C GLY A 157 -6.39 -7.67 11.28
N THR A 158 -5.65 -8.42 12.10
CA THR A 158 -5.83 -9.89 12.22
C THR A 158 -5.48 -10.39 13.63
N THR A 159 -5.99 -11.57 13.99
CA THR A 159 -5.61 -12.27 15.23
C THR A 159 -4.85 -13.53 14.87
N ILE A 160 -3.70 -13.74 15.52
CA ILE A 160 -2.84 -14.89 15.25
C ILE A 160 -2.80 -15.76 16.51
N ASP A 161 -3.37 -16.96 16.39
CA ASP A 161 -3.42 -17.93 17.48
C ASP A 161 -2.15 -18.79 17.47
N GLN A 162 -1.09 -18.30 18.13
CA GLN A 162 0.18 -19.01 18.28
C GLN A 162 0.72 -18.92 19.71
N MET A 163 1.36 -20.00 20.17
CA MET A 163 1.90 -20.12 21.54
C MET A 163 3.05 -19.15 21.82
N PHE A 164 3.85 -18.83 20.80
CA PHE A 164 4.89 -17.80 20.83
C PHE A 164 4.80 -16.98 19.55
N PHE A 165 4.75 -15.66 19.68
CA PHE A 165 4.59 -14.77 18.54
C PHE A 165 5.38 -13.48 18.76
N TYR A 166 6.24 -13.13 17.81
CA TYR A 166 7.02 -11.89 17.85
C TYR A 166 7.14 -11.29 16.46
N ILE A 167 6.68 -10.04 16.30
CA ILE A 167 6.79 -9.36 15.01
C ILE A 167 8.21 -8.85 14.81
N GLN A 168 8.95 -9.47 13.89
CA GLN A 168 10.22 -8.91 13.43
C GLN A 168 10.02 -7.81 12.38
N LYS A 169 9.07 -8.01 11.45
CA LYS A 169 8.81 -7.06 10.37
C LYS A 169 7.39 -7.20 9.85
N CYS A 170 6.69 -6.08 9.71
CA CYS A 170 5.45 -5.96 8.97
C CYS A 170 5.69 -4.96 7.84
N ASN A 171 5.28 -5.29 6.60
CA ASN A 171 5.35 -4.35 5.49
C ASN A 171 4.00 -4.24 4.80
N LEU A 172 3.76 -3.09 4.18
CA LEU A 172 2.62 -2.86 3.32
C LEU A 172 2.97 -3.36 1.91
N TYR A 173 2.01 -4.01 1.25
CA TYR A 173 2.10 -4.49 -0.12
C TYR A 173 0.84 -4.11 -0.89
N VAL A 174 0.98 -3.95 -2.20
CA VAL A 174 -0.14 -3.94 -3.14
C VAL A 174 -0.24 -5.35 -3.68
N LYS A 175 -1.33 -6.04 -3.34
CA LYS A 175 -1.70 -7.30 -3.96
C LYS A 175 -2.54 -6.98 -5.18
N ALA A 176 -2.08 -7.38 -6.35
CA ALA A 176 -2.80 -7.21 -7.60
C ALA A 176 -3.07 -8.56 -8.26
N SER A 177 -4.22 -8.70 -8.90
CA SER A 177 -4.63 -9.94 -9.57
C SER A 177 -5.50 -9.66 -10.77
N VAL A 178 -5.40 -10.52 -11.80
CA VAL A 178 -6.25 -10.46 -12.99
C VAL A 178 -6.62 -11.86 -13.46
N THR A 179 -7.82 -11.99 -13.99
CA THR A 179 -8.29 -13.20 -14.68
C THR A 179 -8.45 -12.91 -16.16
N TYR A 180 -7.88 -13.76 -17.02
CA TYR A 180 -7.88 -13.61 -18.48
C TYR A 180 -7.98 -14.95 -19.21
#